data_AF-A0A2C5YVC0-F1
#
_entry.id   AF-A0A2C5YVC0-F1
#
_cell.length_a   1.000
_cell.length_b   1.000
_cell.length_c   1.000
_cell.angle_alpha   90.00
_cell.angle_beta   90.00
_cell.angle_gamma   90.00
#
_symmetry.space_group_name_H-M   'P 1'
#
loop_
_entity.id
_entity.type
_entity.pdbx_description
1 polymer ?
#
loop_
_entity_poly.entity_id
_entity_poly.type
_entity_poly.pdbx_seq_one_letter_code
_entity_poly.pdbx_strand_id
1 'polypeptide(L)'
;MSGRHIGPQAMWRDVVRAPVSVGRRLSIVVIAVLINHVRRVLTPWLGQFLCLHPVEAMKLARWSPHGHLEASLVEIRWPAVAWWLCRQGVEYELLRYLMTRSRLAADAHGVLLVVASLALVERCYAETCWAVALVSSTLRLLLFGDRPERDLVRRLVGAHPARAALLACLVLRWIRAVALPYATWLAASFRSLDLMLPVATWCVAAATAHLVRYSSRYFLAIEMSDMLITLGWMTVLSVLAASHELGRKRSHD
;
A
#
# COMPACT_ATOMS: atom_id res chain seq x y z
N MET A 1 -10.18 -8.63 22.51
CA MET A 1 -10.00 -9.43 21.28
C MET A 1 -8.90 -8.82 20.44
N SER A 2 -7.70 -9.42 20.45
CA SER A 2 -6.57 -8.94 19.65
C SER A 2 -6.71 -9.45 18.22
N GLY A 3 -7.31 -8.63 17.35
CA GLY A 3 -7.31 -8.88 15.92
C GLY A 3 -5.87 -8.77 15.42
N ARG A 4 -5.16 -9.89 15.29
CA ARG A 4 -3.88 -9.92 14.58
C ARG A 4 -4.15 -9.37 13.18
N HIS A 5 -3.58 -8.20 12.87
CA HIS A 5 -3.58 -7.67 11.51
C HIS A 5 -2.93 -8.73 10.62
N ILE A 6 -3.73 -9.33 9.75
CA ILE A 6 -3.25 -10.33 8.81
C ILE A 6 -2.50 -9.55 7.72
N GLY A 7 -1.18 -9.56 7.84
CA GLY A 7 -0.32 -8.93 6.85
C GLY A 7 -0.25 -9.75 5.56
N PRO A 8 -0.01 -9.12 4.40
CA PRO A 8 0.18 -9.80 3.12
C PRO A 8 1.33 -10.83 3.17
N GLN A 9 2.29 -10.62 4.07
CA GLN A 9 3.39 -11.54 4.34
C GLN A 9 2.95 -12.92 4.85
N ALA A 10 1.82 -13.03 5.55
CA ALA A 10 1.33 -14.32 6.05
C ALA A 10 0.73 -15.15 4.91
N MET A 11 -0.15 -14.56 4.09
CA MET A 11 -0.76 -15.21 2.92
C MET A 11 0.28 -15.65 1.88
N TRP A 12 1.32 -14.84 1.66
CA TRP A 12 2.35 -15.14 0.68
C TRP A 12 3.20 -16.36 1.07
N ARG A 13 3.48 -16.56 2.37
CA ARG A 13 4.24 -17.73 2.86
C ARG A 13 3.55 -19.04 2.51
N ASP A 14 2.22 -19.07 2.60
CA ASP A 14 1.46 -20.29 2.35
C ASP A 14 1.45 -20.66 0.86
N VAL A 15 1.48 -19.68 -0.04
CA VAL A 15 1.59 -19.89 -1.49
C VAL A 15 3.00 -20.36 -1.89
N VAL A 16 4.05 -19.78 -1.30
CA VAL A 16 5.45 -20.13 -1.64
C VAL A 16 5.83 -21.52 -1.13
N ARG A 17 5.30 -21.93 0.03
CA ARG A 17 5.66 -23.20 0.70
C ARG A 17 4.98 -24.45 0.15
N ALA A 18 3.98 -24.32 -0.70
CA ALA A 18 3.32 -25.49 -1.29
C ALA A 18 4.33 -26.29 -2.15
N PRO A 19 4.39 -27.64 -2.01
CA PRO A 19 5.29 -28.49 -2.78
C PRO A 19 4.74 -28.63 -4.21
N VAL A 20 4.97 -27.60 -5.03
CA VAL A 20 4.47 -27.53 -6.40
C VAL A 20 5.63 -27.32 -7.38
N SER A 21 5.53 -27.86 -8.58
CA SER A 21 6.53 -27.63 -9.64
C SER A 21 6.64 -26.14 -9.97
N VAL A 22 7.83 -25.70 -10.40
CA VAL A 22 8.10 -24.29 -10.75
C VAL A 22 7.12 -23.77 -11.81
N GLY A 23 6.84 -24.57 -12.85
CA GLY A 23 5.90 -24.20 -13.91
C GLY A 23 4.46 -24.00 -13.41
N ARG A 24 4.03 -24.79 -12.42
CA ARG A 24 2.69 -24.65 -11.82
C ARG A 24 2.59 -23.41 -10.93
N ARG A 25 3.64 -23.06 -10.17
CA ARG A 25 3.71 -21.78 -9.44
C ARG A 25 3.68 -20.58 -10.38
N LEU A 26 4.44 -20.63 -11.47
CA LEU A 26 4.45 -19.57 -12.48
C LEU A 26 3.05 -19.37 -13.08
N SER A 27 2.36 -20.47 -13.40
CA SER A 27 0.99 -20.43 -13.94
C SER A 27 0.01 -19.78 -12.96
N ILE A 28 0.08 -20.13 -11.67
CA ILE A 28 -0.75 -19.51 -10.62
C ILE A 28 -0.51 -18.00 -10.56
N VAL A 29 0.76 -17.57 -10.60
CA VAL A 29 1.11 -16.14 -10.55
C VAL A 29 0.61 -15.41 -11.80
N VAL A 30 0.83 -15.97 -13.00
CA VAL A 30 0.38 -15.36 -14.26
C VAL A 30 -1.15 -15.20 -14.27
N ILE A 31 -1.88 -16.26 -13.91
CA ILE A 31 -3.35 -16.22 -13.84
C ILE A 31 -3.79 -15.17 -12.81
N ALA A 32 -3.17 -15.12 -11.63
CA ALA A 32 -3.51 -14.14 -10.61
C ALA A 32 -3.23 -12.70 -11.07
N VAL A 33 -2.12 -12.45 -11.79
CA VAL A 33 -1.82 -11.14 -12.37
C VAL A 33 -2.86 -10.74 -13.41
N LEU A 34 -3.27 -11.67 -14.28
CA LEU A 34 -4.32 -11.43 -15.28
C LEU A 34 -5.66 -11.12 -14.62
N ILE A 35 -6.08 -11.91 -13.63
CA ILE A 35 -7.31 -11.64 -12.86
C ILE A 35 -7.21 -10.28 -12.16
N ASN A 36 -6.06 -9.98 -11.56
CA ASN A 36 -5.84 -8.70 -10.89
C ASN A 36 -5.93 -7.52 -11.87
N HIS A 37 -5.42 -7.68 -13.09
CA HIS A 37 -5.55 -6.70 -14.17
C HIS A 37 -7.00 -6.50 -14.60
N VAL A 38 -7.74 -7.59 -14.86
CA VAL A 38 -9.17 -7.53 -15.19
C VAL A 38 -9.96 -6.85 -14.07
N ARG A 39 -9.67 -7.17 -12.81
CA ARG A 39 -10.28 -6.51 -11.65
C ARG A 39 -10.00 -5.00 -11.66
N ARG A 40 -8.80 -4.53 -12.01
CA ARG A 40 -8.55 -3.07 -12.10
C ARG A 40 -9.38 -2.38 -13.17
N VAL A 41 -9.67 -3.07 -14.28
CA VAL A 41 -10.50 -2.52 -15.35
C VAL A 41 -11.98 -2.50 -14.96
N LEU A 42 -12.49 -3.61 -14.41
CA LEU A 42 -13.92 -3.78 -14.13
C LEU A 42 -14.34 -3.22 -12.78
N THR A 43 -13.51 -3.39 -11.77
CA THR A 43 -13.76 -3.03 -10.37
C THR A 43 -12.55 -2.32 -9.76
N PRO A 44 -12.09 -1.19 -10.34
CA PRO A 44 -10.91 -0.44 -9.87
C PRO A 44 -11.02 -0.08 -8.40
N TRP A 45 -12.25 0.16 -7.93
CA TRP A 45 -12.53 0.42 -6.54
C TRP A 45 -11.95 -0.68 -5.66
N LEU A 46 -12.13 -1.97 -5.97
CA LEU A 46 -11.59 -3.11 -5.22
C LEU A 46 -10.05 -3.07 -5.28
N GLY A 47 -9.37 -2.61 -4.23
CA GLY A 47 -7.92 -2.31 -4.20
C GLY A 47 -7.57 -0.83 -3.96
N GLN A 48 -8.49 0.09 -4.18
CA GLN A 48 -8.27 1.53 -3.96
C GLN A 48 -8.57 1.96 -2.51
N PHE A 49 -7.80 2.94 -2.05
CA PHE A 49 -8.06 3.72 -0.84
C PHE A 49 -9.05 4.86 -1.15
N LEU A 50 -9.38 5.72 -0.19
CA LEU A 50 -10.22 6.92 -0.41
C LEU A 50 -9.68 7.84 -1.54
N CYS A 51 -8.42 7.67 -1.94
CA CYS A 51 -7.79 8.38 -3.05
C CYS A 51 -7.68 7.45 -4.27
N LEU A 52 -8.29 7.87 -5.39
CA LEU A 52 -8.32 7.12 -6.65
C LEU A 52 -6.96 7.10 -7.36
N HIS A 53 -6.16 8.17 -7.19
CA HIS A 53 -4.90 8.38 -7.91
C HIS A 53 -3.76 8.74 -6.95
N PRO A 54 -3.12 7.73 -6.31
CA PRO A 54 -2.13 7.96 -5.25
C PRO A 54 -0.90 8.75 -5.74
N VAL A 55 -0.48 8.52 -6.99
CA VAL A 55 0.65 9.24 -7.60
C VAL A 55 0.29 10.69 -7.87
N GLU A 56 -0.93 10.98 -8.32
CA GLU A 56 -1.40 12.35 -8.54
C GLU A 56 -1.49 13.13 -7.23
N ALA A 57 -1.95 12.49 -6.15
CA ALA A 57 -1.94 13.09 -4.82
C ALA A 57 -0.52 13.47 -4.38
N MET A 58 0.47 12.60 -4.60
CA MET A 58 1.88 12.91 -4.32
C MET A 58 2.43 14.04 -5.19
N LYS A 59 2.05 14.11 -6.47
CA LYS A 59 2.42 15.23 -7.35
C LYS A 59 1.81 16.54 -6.85
N LEU A 60 0.51 16.53 -6.54
CA LEU A 60 -0.20 17.70 -6.06
C LEU A 60 0.40 18.20 -4.75
N ALA A 61 0.64 17.31 -3.79
CA ALA A 61 1.32 17.65 -2.53
C ALA A 61 2.68 18.32 -2.73
N ARG A 62 3.43 17.88 -3.75
CA ARG A 62 4.74 18.43 -4.08
C ARG A 62 4.67 19.81 -4.74
N TRP A 63 3.81 19.97 -5.75
CA TRP A 63 3.75 21.18 -6.58
C TRP A 63 2.86 22.26 -5.98
N SER A 64 1.77 21.88 -5.33
CA SER A 64 0.81 22.76 -4.67
C SER A 64 0.37 22.15 -3.33
N PRO A 65 1.19 22.27 -2.26
CA PRO A 65 0.85 21.73 -0.95
C PRO A 65 -0.46 22.32 -0.39
N HIS A 66 -0.75 23.60 -0.70
CA HIS A 66 -2.00 24.28 -0.38
C HIS A 66 -3.21 23.62 -1.03
N GLY A 67 -3.15 23.47 -2.36
CA GLY A 67 -4.24 22.86 -3.13
C GLY A 67 -4.46 21.39 -2.75
N HIS A 68 -3.38 20.66 -2.42
CA HIS A 68 -3.53 19.30 -1.93
C HIS A 68 -4.27 19.22 -0.58
N LEU A 69 -3.92 20.10 0.36
CA LEU A 69 -4.55 20.14 1.68
C LEU A 69 -6.01 20.56 1.57
N GLU A 70 -6.30 21.56 0.75
CA GLU A 70 -7.66 22.02 0.47
C GLU A 70 -8.50 20.90 -0.18
N ALA A 71 -8.01 20.26 -1.25
CA ALA A 71 -8.69 19.12 -1.87
C ALA A 71 -8.94 18.00 -0.85
N SER A 72 -7.94 17.67 -0.04
CA SER A 72 -8.06 16.62 0.99
C SER A 72 -9.08 16.95 2.09
N LEU A 73 -9.30 18.22 2.41
CA LEU A 73 -10.27 18.64 3.44
C LEU A 73 -11.64 18.99 2.87
N VAL A 74 -11.74 19.44 1.63
CA VAL A 74 -12.99 19.94 1.04
C VAL A 74 -13.73 18.85 0.27
N GLU A 75 -13.00 18.01 -0.47
CA GLU A 75 -13.58 17.04 -1.41
C GLU A 75 -14.03 15.73 -0.75
N ILE A 76 -13.72 15.51 0.53
CA ILE A 76 -14.16 14.32 1.25
C ILE A 76 -15.69 14.33 1.43
N ARG A 77 -16.33 13.38 0.74
CA ARG A 77 -17.76 13.10 0.86
C ARG A 77 -18.00 12.03 1.92
N TRP A 78 -18.79 12.34 2.95
CA TRP A 78 -19.15 11.39 4.01
C TRP A 78 -19.75 10.07 3.51
N PRO A 79 -20.61 10.04 2.47
CA PRO A 79 -21.08 8.78 1.89
C PRO A 79 -19.94 7.90 1.34
N ALA A 80 -18.90 8.51 0.77
CA ALA A 80 -17.73 7.77 0.29
C ALA A 80 -16.91 7.19 1.45
N VAL A 81 -16.81 7.91 2.58
CA VAL A 81 -16.18 7.42 3.81
C VAL A 81 -16.97 6.25 4.40
N ALA A 82 -18.29 6.37 4.50
CA ALA A 82 -19.16 5.32 4.99
C ALA A 82 -19.08 4.06 4.10
N TRP A 83 -19.17 4.24 2.77
CA TRP A 83 -19.00 3.16 1.81
C TRP A 83 -17.64 2.48 1.95
N TRP A 84 -16.57 3.25 2.07
CA TRP A 84 -15.23 2.73 2.28
C TRP A 84 -15.15 1.90 3.57
N LEU A 85 -15.71 2.37 4.68
CA LEU A 85 -15.77 1.62 5.95
C LEU A 85 -16.55 0.31 5.83
N CYS A 86 -17.73 0.33 5.20
CA CYS A 86 -18.50 -0.90 4.97
C CYS A 86 -17.70 -1.91 4.16
N ARG A 87 -17.02 -1.45 3.11
CA ARG A 87 -16.18 -2.28 2.27
C ARG A 87 -14.98 -2.86 3.01
N GLN A 88 -14.39 -2.14 3.97
CA GLN A 88 -13.34 -2.68 4.83
C GLN A 88 -13.76 -3.98 5.53
N GLY A 89 -14.98 -3.98 6.07
CA GLY A 89 -15.54 -5.16 6.74
C GLY A 89 -15.72 -6.33 5.79
N VAL A 90 -16.28 -6.08 4.59
CA VAL A 90 -16.50 -7.12 3.58
C VAL A 90 -15.18 -7.72 3.08
N GLU A 91 -14.17 -6.88 2.79
CA GLU A 91 -12.83 -7.35 2.38
C GLU A 91 -12.19 -8.20 3.47
N TYR A 92 -12.28 -7.78 4.73
CA TYR A 92 -11.73 -8.53 5.86
C TYR A 92 -12.39 -9.91 6.01
N GLU A 93 -13.71 -9.98 5.96
CA GLU A 93 -14.43 -11.26 6.08
C GLU A 93 -14.18 -12.16 4.87
N LEU A 94 -14.08 -11.61 3.66
CA LEU A 94 -13.73 -12.38 2.47
C LEU A 94 -12.33 -12.97 2.57
N LEU A 95 -11.34 -12.18 3.00
CA LEU A 95 -9.97 -12.66 3.22
C LEU A 95 -9.93 -13.75 4.29
N ARG A 96 -10.64 -13.54 5.40
CA ARG A 96 -10.76 -14.53 6.48
C ARG A 96 -11.40 -15.82 6.00
N TYR A 97 -12.47 -15.71 5.22
CA TYR A 97 -13.14 -16.86 4.63
C TYR A 97 -12.22 -17.63 3.66
N LEU A 98 -11.49 -16.92 2.80
CA LEU A 98 -10.52 -17.53 1.89
C LEU A 98 -9.44 -18.28 2.66
N MET A 99 -8.83 -17.67 3.68
CA MET A 99 -7.79 -18.32 4.49
C MET A 99 -8.26 -19.54 5.27
N THR A 100 -9.55 -19.62 5.63
CA THR A 100 -10.08 -20.71 6.46
C THR A 100 -10.59 -21.90 5.65
N ARG A 101 -10.83 -21.74 4.34
CA ARG A 101 -11.50 -22.78 3.54
C ARG A 101 -10.57 -23.40 2.50
N SER A 102 -10.01 -24.56 2.84
CA SER A 102 -9.20 -25.43 1.97
C SER A 102 -10.00 -26.28 0.97
N ARG A 103 -11.32 -26.08 0.86
CA ARG A 103 -12.20 -26.94 0.04
C ARG A 103 -12.14 -26.67 -1.47
N LEU A 104 -11.42 -25.64 -1.90
CA LEU A 104 -11.15 -25.39 -3.31
C LEU A 104 -10.01 -26.29 -3.78
N ALA A 105 -9.98 -26.61 -5.07
CA ALA A 105 -8.79 -27.21 -5.67
C ALA A 105 -7.58 -26.34 -5.29
N ALA A 106 -6.49 -26.98 -4.86
CA ALA A 106 -5.32 -26.29 -4.30
C ALA A 106 -4.81 -25.13 -5.18
N ASP A 107 -4.94 -25.27 -6.49
CA ASP A 107 -4.56 -24.23 -7.47
C ASP A 107 -5.52 -23.05 -7.48
N ALA A 108 -6.83 -23.29 -7.47
CA ALA A 108 -7.82 -22.21 -7.40
C ALA A 108 -7.69 -21.43 -6.10
N HIS A 109 -7.44 -22.14 -5.00
CA HIS A 109 -7.15 -21.50 -3.71
C HIS A 109 -5.88 -20.64 -3.77
N GLY A 110 -4.79 -21.17 -4.33
CA GLY A 110 -3.53 -20.44 -4.51
C GLY A 110 -3.69 -19.18 -5.38
N VAL A 111 -4.40 -19.28 -6.51
CA VAL A 111 -4.70 -18.13 -7.37
C VAL A 111 -5.47 -17.06 -6.59
N LEU A 112 -6.53 -17.43 -5.87
CA LEU A 112 -7.32 -16.47 -5.08
C LEU A 112 -6.50 -15.80 -3.98
N LEU A 113 -5.62 -16.53 -3.30
CA LEU A 113 -4.72 -15.95 -2.29
C LEU A 113 -3.74 -14.95 -2.92
N VAL A 114 -3.19 -15.24 -4.10
CA VAL A 114 -2.29 -14.30 -4.79
C VAL A 114 -3.06 -13.06 -5.25
N VAL A 115 -4.26 -13.21 -5.84
CA VAL A 115 -5.12 -12.07 -6.24
C VAL A 115 -5.45 -11.19 -5.04
N ALA A 116 -5.87 -11.80 -3.93
CA ALA A 116 -6.15 -11.11 -2.68
C ALA A 116 -4.91 -10.37 -2.13
N SER A 117 -3.73 -11.00 -2.22
CA SER A 117 -2.47 -10.38 -1.80
C SER A 117 -2.12 -9.17 -2.67
N LEU A 118 -2.30 -9.28 -4.00
CA LEU A 118 -2.09 -8.18 -4.93
C LEU A 118 -3.00 -6.99 -4.62
N ALA A 119 -4.30 -7.23 -4.43
CA ALA A 119 -5.25 -6.18 -4.08
C ALA A 119 -4.91 -5.50 -2.74
N LEU A 120 -4.43 -6.27 -1.76
CA LEU A 120 -4.02 -5.72 -0.47
C LEU A 120 -2.73 -4.89 -0.58
N VAL A 121 -1.75 -5.34 -1.35
CA VAL A 121 -0.51 -4.59 -1.61
C VAL A 121 -0.79 -3.25 -2.29
N GLU A 122 -1.63 -3.24 -3.32
CA GLU A 122 -2.05 -2.01 -4.00
C GLU A 122 -2.72 -1.03 -3.06
N ARG A 123 -3.58 -1.54 -2.19
CA ARG A 123 -4.26 -0.71 -1.21
C ARG A 123 -3.30 -0.13 -0.18
N CYS A 124 -2.36 -0.94 0.32
CA CYS A 124 -1.31 -0.46 1.22
C CYS A 124 -0.42 0.59 0.53
N TYR A 125 -0.12 0.40 -0.76
CA TYR A 125 0.61 1.37 -1.56
C TYR A 125 -0.17 2.69 -1.68
N ALA A 126 -1.44 2.64 -2.08
CA ALA A 126 -2.28 3.82 -2.21
C ALA A 126 -2.46 4.58 -0.88
N GLU A 127 -2.69 3.85 0.22
CA GLU A 127 -2.80 4.41 1.57
C GLU A 127 -1.48 5.08 1.99
N THR A 128 -0.33 4.47 1.66
CA THR A 128 0.99 5.02 1.97
C THR A 128 1.29 6.27 1.17
N CYS A 129 1.05 6.26 -0.15
CA CYS A 129 1.22 7.44 -0.99
C CYS A 129 0.35 8.61 -0.51
N TRP A 130 -0.92 8.33 -0.19
CA TRP A 130 -1.84 9.33 0.36
C TRP A 130 -1.35 9.88 1.71
N ALA A 131 -0.98 9.01 2.65
CA ALA A 131 -0.53 9.44 3.98
C ALA A 131 0.75 10.27 3.89
N VAL A 132 1.72 9.85 3.07
CA VAL A 132 2.95 10.60 2.83
C VAL A 132 2.67 11.94 2.16
N ALA A 133 1.79 11.99 1.16
CA ALA A 133 1.39 13.22 0.49
C ALA A 133 0.79 14.22 1.49
N LEU A 134 -0.17 13.77 2.31
CA LEU A 134 -0.83 14.60 3.31
C LEU A 134 0.12 15.08 4.41
N VAL A 135 0.94 14.18 4.97
CA VAL A 135 1.91 14.54 6.01
C VAL A 135 2.95 15.51 5.46
N SER A 136 3.50 15.24 4.27
CA SER A 136 4.54 16.10 3.67
C SER A 136 4.01 17.47 3.29
N SER A 137 2.81 17.59 2.70
CA SER A 137 2.22 18.90 2.39
C SER A 137 1.95 19.68 3.68
N THR A 138 1.32 19.04 4.67
CA THR A 138 0.97 19.69 5.95
C THR A 138 2.22 20.16 6.69
N LEU A 139 3.24 19.30 6.80
CA LEU A 139 4.49 19.63 7.45
C LEU A 139 5.22 20.75 6.71
N ARG A 140 5.21 20.74 5.38
CA ARG A 140 5.81 21.79 4.56
C ARG A 140 5.20 23.15 4.85
N LEU A 141 3.87 23.23 4.87
CA LEU A 141 3.15 24.48 5.15
C LEU A 141 3.34 24.96 6.59
N LEU A 142 3.37 24.03 7.55
CA LEU A 142 3.50 24.37 8.98
C LEU A 142 4.92 24.77 9.39
N LEU A 143 5.94 24.07 8.88
CA LEU A 143 7.33 24.28 9.31
C LEU A 143 8.10 25.23 8.40
N PHE A 144 7.86 25.15 7.08
CA PHE A 144 8.64 25.91 6.08
C PHE A 144 7.82 27.01 5.41
N GLY A 145 6.51 27.10 5.71
CA GLY A 145 5.64 28.09 5.12
C GLY A 145 5.65 29.44 5.82
N ASP A 146 5.35 30.49 5.05
CA ASP A 146 5.21 31.84 5.56
C ASP A 146 3.99 31.99 6.50
N ARG A 147 3.86 33.14 7.17
CA ARG A 147 2.68 33.42 8.01
C ARG A 147 1.33 33.19 7.30
N PRO A 148 1.08 33.70 6.08
CA PRO A 148 -0.20 33.47 5.39
C PRO A 148 -0.47 31.98 5.12
N GLU A 149 0.56 31.19 4.83
CA GLU A 149 0.45 29.76 4.59
C GLU A 149 0.01 29.01 5.84
N ARG A 150 0.62 29.32 6.99
CA ARG A 150 0.24 28.74 8.28
C ARG A 150 -1.17 29.14 8.70
N ASP A 151 -1.56 30.39 8.43
CA ASP A 151 -2.90 30.87 8.73
C ASP A 151 -3.96 30.26 7.81
N LEU A 152 -3.61 29.91 6.56
CA LEU A 152 -4.47 29.14 5.67
C LEU A 152 -4.70 27.74 6.24
N VAL A 153 -3.65 27.02 6.65
CA VAL A 153 -3.79 25.69 7.26
C VAL A 153 -4.70 25.74 8.48
N ARG A 154 -4.48 26.70 9.38
CA ARG A 154 -5.32 26.89 10.58
C ARG A 154 -6.78 27.18 10.22
N ARG A 155 -7.02 28.04 9.22
CA ARG A 155 -8.36 28.37 8.74
C ARG A 155 -9.06 27.15 8.14
N LEU A 156 -8.39 26.38 7.29
CA LEU A 156 -8.94 25.17 6.68
C LEU A 156 -9.29 24.10 7.73
N VAL A 157 -8.38 23.86 8.68
CA VAL A 157 -8.61 22.92 9.78
C VAL A 157 -9.77 23.39 10.68
N GLY A 158 -9.82 24.69 10.98
CA GLY A 158 -10.89 25.29 11.78
C GLY A 158 -12.26 25.29 11.09
N ALA A 159 -12.29 25.46 9.76
CA ALA A 159 -13.52 25.41 8.97
C ALA A 159 -14.08 23.98 8.81
N HIS A 160 -13.20 22.96 8.84
CA HIS A 160 -13.58 21.56 8.62
C HIS A 160 -13.07 20.60 9.71
N PRO A 161 -13.42 20.82 10.99
CA PRO A 161 -12.80 20.10 12.11
C PRO A 161 -13.07 18.60 12.08
N ALA A 162 -14.29 18.18 11.69
CA ALA A 162 -14.63 16.76 11.60
C ALA A 162 -13.82 16.01 10.52
N ARG A 163 -13.55 16.66 9.38
CA ARG A 163 -12.74 16.08 8.31
C ARG A 163 -11.27 16.07 8.69
N ALA A 164 -10.77 17.14 9.31
CA ALA A 164 -9.42 17.18 9.85
C ALA A 164 -9.19 16.07 10.88
N ALA A 165 -10.14 15.86 11.80
CA ALA A 165 -10.11 14.76 12.76
C ALA A 165 -10.09 13.39 12.09
N LEU A 166 -10.94 13.16 11.08
CA LEU A 166 -10.94 11.93 10.29
C LEU A 166 -9.57 11.69 9.65
N LEU A 167 -9.00 12.70 8.99
CA LEU A 167 -7.70 12.57 8.33
C LEU A 167 -6.58 12.28 9.33
N ALA A 168 -6.58 12.96 10.49
CA ALA A 168 -5.65 12.68 11.58
C ALA A 168 -5.78 11.24 12.07
N CYS A 169 -7.01 10.74 12.28
CA CYS A 169 -7.25 9.35 12.65
C CYS A 169 -6.75 8.36 11.59
N LEU A 170 -6.94 8.64 10.31
CA LEU A 170 -6.45 7.80 9.21
C LEU A 170 -4.91 7.78 9.15
N VAL A 171 -4.26 8.92 9.33
CA VAL A 171 -2.79 9.01 9.43
C VAL A 171 -2.28 8.24 10.64
N LEU A 172 -2.89 8.40 11.82
CA LEU A 172 -2.51 7.66 13.03
C LEU A 172 -2.70 6.14 12.85
N ARG A 173 -3.79 5.73 12.20
CA ARG A 173 -4.02 4.32 11.84
C ARG A 173 -2.91 3.81 10.93
N TRP A 174 -2.55 4.56 9.89
CA TRP A 174 -1.46 4.19 8.97
C TRP A 174 -0.10 4.13 9.69
N ILE A 175 0.21 5.10 10.56
CA ILE A 175 1.45 5.08 11.36
C ILE A 175 1.53 3.79 12.18
N ARG A 176 0.44 3.43 12.87
CA ARG A 176 0.40 2.24 13.71
C ARG A 176 0.46 0.94 12.92
N ALA A 177 -0.26 0.86 11.80
CA ALA A 177 -0.41 -0.37 11.03
C ALA A 177 0.73 -0.62 10.04
N VAL A 178 1.39 0.43 9.55
CA VAL A 178 2.37 0.36 8.46
C VAL A 178 3.71 0.97 8.87
N ALA A 179 3.74 2.25 9.24
CA ALA A 179 5.00 2.97 9.42
C ALA A 179 5.83 2.44 10.60
N LEU A 180 5.20 2.20 11.77
CA LEU A 180 5.87 1.68 12.96
C LEU A 180 6.42 0.26 12.75
N PRO A 181 5.63 -0.73 12.30
CA PRO A 181 6.16 -2.05 11.96
C PRO A 181 7.31 -1.99 10.97
N TYR A 182 7.18 -1.18 9.91
CA TYR A 182 8.24 -1.01 8.92
C TYR A 182 9.51 -0.41 9.51
N ALA A 183 9.40 0.63 10.34
CA ALA A 183 10.55 1.25 11.01
C ALA A 183 11.25 0.29 11.99
N THR A 184 10.48 -0.49 12.76
CA THR A 184 11.05 -1.50 13.67
C THR A 184 11.76 -2.61 12.91
N TRP A 185 11.18 -3.05 11.79
CA TRP A 185 11.80 -4.04 10.90
C TRP A 185 13.09 -3.49 10.27
N LEU A 186 13.06 -2.26 9.74
CA LEU A 186 14.22 -1.60 9.14
C LEU A 186 15.37 -1.47 10.17
N ALA A 187 15.06 -1.03 11.39
CA ALA A 187 16.03 -0.93 12.47
C ALA A 187 16.62 -2.30 12.85
N ALA A 188 15.80 -3.36 12.85
CA ALA A 188 16.27 -4.72 13.09
C ALA A 188 17.18 -5.21 11.95
N SER A 189 16.83 -4.97 10.68
CA SER A 189 17.63 -5.33 9.51
C SER A 189 18.99 -4.64 9.49
N PHE A 190 19.06 -3.35 9.88
CA PHE A 190 20.33 -2.66 10.04
C PHE A 190 21.21 -3.27 11.14
N ARG A 191 20.59 -3.72 12.25
CA ARG A 191 21.32 -4.40 13.33
C ARG A 191 21.82 -5.78 12.93
N SER A 192 21.08 -6.50 12.09
CA SER A 192 21.47 -7.84 11.62
C SER A 192 22.38 -7.82 10.38
N LEU A 193 22.77 -6.63 9.89
CA LEU A 193 23.53 -6.44 8.64
C LEU A 193 22.88 -7.11 7.40
N ASP A 194 21.58 -7.43 7.47
CA ASP A 194 20.83 -7.99 6.35
C ASP A 194 20.31 -6.85 5.48
N LEU A 195 21.24 -6.27 4.69
CA LEU A 195 21.01 -5.03 3.95
C LEU A 195 20.29 -5.24 2.61
N MET A 196 20.20 -6.47 2.09
CA MET A 196 19.59 -6.71 0.77
C MET A 196 18.16 -6.21 0.70
N LEU A 197 17.43 -6.37 1.79
CA LEU A 197 16.01 -6.05 1.89
C LEU A 197 15.72 -4.56 2.07
N PRO A 198 16.37 -3.87 3.03
CA PRO A 198 16.33 -2.41 3.08
C PRO A 198 16.74 -1.75 1.76
N VAL A 199 17.76 -2.28 1.07
CA VAL A 199 18.19 -1.73 -0.22
C VAL A 199 17.08 -1.88 -1.27
N ALA A 200 16.46 -3.06 -1.37
CA ALA A 200 15.37 -3.28 -2.31
C ALA A 200 14.15 -2.37 -2.05
N THR A 201 13.77 -2.18 -0.79
CA THR A 201 12.66 -1.28 -0.44
C THR A 201 13.02 0.19 -0.71
N TRP A 202 14.25 0.60 -0.42
CA TRP A 202 14.76 1.93 -0.78
C TRP A 202 14.79 2.15 -2.29
N CYS A 203 15.19 1.15 -3.09
CA CYS A 203 15.14 1.23 -4.54
C CYS A 203 13.71 1.47 -5.05
N VAL A 204 12.71 0.77 -4.51
CA VAL A 204 11.30 0.97 -4.89
C VAL A 204 10.80 2.35 -4.47
N ALA A 205 11.15 2.81 -3.25
CA ALA A 205 10.80 4.15 -2.80
C ALA A 205 11.45 5.23 -3.68
N ALA A 206 12.73 5.08 -4.02
CA ALA A 206 13.48 5.98 -4.89
C ALA A 206 12.90 5.97 -6.31
N ALA A 207 12.56 4.80 -6.85
CA ALA A 207 11.89 4.68 -8.15
C ALA A 207 10.53 5.40 -8.15
N THR A 208 9.73 5.23 -7.09
CA THR A 208 8.44 5.92 -6.93
C THR A 208 8.64 7.44 -6.87
N ALA A 209 9.60 7.92 -6.08
CA ALA A 209 9.93 9.34 -6.00
C ALA A 209 10.44 9.91 -7.33
N HIS A 210 11.24 9.12 -8.06
CA HIS A 210 11.74 9.48 -9.39
C HIS A 210 10.60 9.58 -10.41
N LEU A 211 9.67 8.63 -10.41
CA LEU A 211 8.47 8.66 -11.25
C LEU A 211 7.61 9.89 -10.97
N VAL A 212 7.38 10.22 -9.69
CA VAL A 212 6.67 11.45 -9.30
C VAL A 212 7.40 12.69 -9.81
N ARG A 213 8.74 12.73 -9.69
CA ARG A 213 9.58 13.86 -10.12
C ARG A 213 9.57 14.10 -11.62
N TYR A 214 9.65 13.04 -12.41
CA TYR A 214 9.81 13.12 -13.87
C TYR A 214 8.54 12.72 -14.60
N SER A 215 7.39 12.89 -13.96
CA SER A 215 6.14 12.36 -14.48
C SER A 215 5.69 12.94 -15.82
N SER A 216 6.12 14.15 -16.16
CA SER A 216 5.88 14.74 -17.49
C SER A 216 6.60 14.00 -18.62
N ARG A 217 7.72 13.31 -18.32
CA ARG A 217 8.48 12.51 -19.30
C ARG A 217 8.00 11.07 -19.39
N TYR A 218 7.30 10.59 -18.37
CA TYR A 218 6.89 9.19 -18.23
C TYR A 218 5.38 9.00 -18.27
N PHE A 219 4.61 9.91 -18.89
CA PHE A 219 3.15 9.87 -18.90
C PHE A 219 2.59 8.50 -19.29
N LEU A 220 3.08 7.93 -20.40
CA LEU A 220 2.69 6.61 -20.90
C LEU A 220 3.15 5.45 -19.98
N ALA A 221 4.33 5.60 -19.37
CA ALA A 221 4.84 4.62 -18.41
C ALA A 221 4.08 4.69 -17.09
N ILE A 222 3.55 5.86 -16.68
CA ILE A 222 2.78 6.06 -15.44
C ILE A 222 1.39 5.46 -15.57
N GLU A 223 0.75 5.59 -16.72
CA GLU A 223 -0.54 4.97 -17.01
C GLU A 223 -0.48 3.43 -17.01
N MET A 224 0.67 2.86 -17.40
CA MET A 224 0.99 1.43 -17.23
C MET A 224 1.68 1.10 -15.89
N SER A 225 2.10 2.11 -15.10
CA SER A 225 3.02 1.93 -13.96
C SER A 225 2.39 1.32 -12.75
N ASP A 226 1.09 1.51 -12.52
CA ASP A 226 0.45 0.95 -11.34
C ASP A 226 0.62 -0.58 -11.33
N MET A 227 0.71 -1.22 -12.50
CA MET A 227 0.95 -2.67 -12.60
C MET A 227 2.43 -3.01 -12.40
N LEU A 228 3.34 -2.22 -12.98
CA LEU A 228 4.80 -2.41 -12.83
C LEU A 228 5.29 -2.15 -11.41
N ILE A 229 4.74 -1.16 -10.72
CA ILE A 229 5.04 -0.84 -9.33
C ILE A 229 4.53 -1.97 -8.43
N THR A 230 3.34 -2.52 -8.72
CA THR A 230 2.80 -3.65 -7.97
C THR A 230 3.61 -4.92 -8.22
N LEU A 231 4.04 -5.18 -9.46
CA LEU A 231 4.97 -6.26 -9.79
C LEU A 231 6.34 -6.08 -9.11
N GLY A 232 6.84 -4.84 -9.04
CA GLY A 232 8.06 -4.49 -8.31
C GLY A 232 7.94 -4.78 -6.82
N TRP A 233 6.86 -4.34 -6.17
CA TRP A 233 6.58 -4.66 -4.78
C TRP A 233 6.41 -6.16 -4.53
N MET A 234 5.78 -6.88 -5.45
CA MET A 234 5.66 -8.35 -5.37
C MET A 234 7.02 -9.04 -5.50
N THR A 235 7.90 -8.52 -6.34
CA THR A 235 9.27 -9.04 -6.49
C THR A 235 10.05 -8.82 -5.20
N VAL A 236 9.97 -7.62 -4.63
CA VAL A 236 10.60 -7.31 -3.33
C VAL A 236 10.02 -8.16 -2.19
N LEU A 237 8.71 -8.37 -2.14
CA LEU A 237 8.05 -9.25 -1.16
C LEU A 237 8.40 -10.73 -1.36
N SER A 238 8.61 -11.16 -2.61
CA SER A 238 9.06 -12.52 -2.92
C SER A 238 10.49 -12.76 -2.48
N VAL A 239 11.37 -11.78 -2.70
CA VAL A 239 12.75 -11.80 -2.21
C VAL A 239 12.77 -11.77 -0.68
N LEU A 240 11.92 -10.97 -0.03
CA LEU A 240 11.70 -10.93 1.43
C LEU A 240 11.31 -12.29 2.02
N ALA A 241 10.39 -12.99 1.37
CA ALA A 241 9.94 -14.29 1.82
C ALA A 241 11.03 -15.36 1.64
N ALA A 242 11.73 -15.33 0.51
CA ALA A 242 12.80 -16.28 0.19
C ALA A 242 14.02 -16.13 1.11
N SER A 243 14.46 -14.89 1.41
CA SER A 243 15.60 -14.65 2.29
C SER A 243 15.31 -15.05 3.74
N HIS A 244 14.08 -14.83 4.22
CA HIS A 244 13.65 -15.25 5.55
C HIS A 244 13.61 -16.79 5.70
N GLU A 245 13.33 -17.54 4.62
CA GLU A 245 13.39 -19.01 4.66
C GLU A 245 14.82 -19.54 4.68
N LEU A 246 15.73 -18.89 3.95
CA LEU A 246 17.16 -19.23 3.96
C LEU A 246 17.79 -18.97 5.34
N GLY A 247 17.42 -17.87 5.99
CA GLY A 247 17.88 -17.57 7.36
C GLY A 247 17.38 -18.58 8.39
N ARG A 248 16.15 -19.07 8.26
CA ARG A 248 15.57 -20.08 9.18
C ARG A 248 16.19 -21.47 9.01
N LYS A 249 16.60 -21.84 7.80
CA LYS A 249 17.32 -23.12 7.58
C LYS A 249 18.70 -23.10 8.23
N ARG A 250 19.45 -21.99 8.10
CA ARG A 250 20.76 -21.82 8.75
C ARG A 250 20.75 -21.78 10.29
N SER A 251 19.60 -21.53 10.92
CA SER A 251 19.48 -21.55 12.38
C SER A 251 19.10 -22.92 12.95
N HIS A 252 18.80 -23.89 12.09
CA HIS A 252 18.45 -25.26 12.45
C HIS A 252 19.52 -26.29 12.06
N ASP A 253 20.59 -25.83 11.41
CA ASP A 253 21.85 -26.55 11.17
C ASP A 253 22.90 -26.00 12.16
#